data_AF-A0A2T5K4B3-F1
#
_entry.id   AF-A0A2T5K4B3-F1
#
_cell.length_a   1.000
_cell.length_b   1.000
_cell.length_c   1.000
_cell.angle_alpha   90.00
_cell.angle_beta   90.00
_cell.angle_gamma   90.00
#
_symmetry.space_group_name_H-M   'P 1'
#
loop_
_entity.id
_entity.type
_entity.pdbx_description
1 polymer ?
#
loop_
_entity_poly.entity_id
_entity_poly.type
_entity_poly.pdbx_seq_one_letter_code
_entity_poly.pdbx_strand_id
1 'polypeptide(L)'
;MGYDTLARLGGDEFGVLLESCTTVPAVNVAEMLLKTVHEFRFVCKEKVFQLGLSIGLVTFSDGKETLADILRMADAACYLAKDKGRNRVQIYTAEDAGLTQRSGEMGWVGRIQKALEEDRFVLYSQKILRLNSIEDGDHY
;
A
#
# COMPACT_ATOMS: atom_id res chain seq x y z
N MET A 1 -29.76 -5.95 -9.32
CA MET A 1 -28.47 -6.50 -9.77
C MET A 1 -27.44 -5.43 -9.48
N GLY A 2 -26.57 -5.65 -8.50
CA GLY A 2 -25.46 -4.74 -8.24
C GLY A 2 -24.39 -4.87 -9.32
N TYR A 3 -23.60 -3.83 -9.52
CA TYR A 3 -22.46 -3.83 -10.43
C TYR A 3 -21.17 -3.71 -9.60
N ASP A 4 -20.20 -4.55 -9.91
CA ASP A 4 -18.89 -4.44 -9.27
C ASP A 4 -18.15 -3.22 -9.82
N THR A 5 -17.48 -2.47 -8.93
CA THR A 5 -16.79 -1.24 -9.29
C THR A 5 -15.30 -1.37 -9.05
N LEU A 6 -14.49 -1.00 -10.04
CA LEU A 6 -13.04 -0.84 -9.93
C LEU A 6 -12.69 0.65 -10.09
N ALA A 7 -11.91 1.18 -9.16
CA ALA A 7 -11.43 2.56 -9.20
C ALA A 7 -9.93 2.63 -8.90
N ARG A 8 -9.24 3.61 -9.49
CA ARG A 8 -7.89 4.01 -9.06
C ARG A 8 -8.03 5.15 -8.06
N LEU A 9 -7.49 4.96 -6.86
CA LEU A 9 -7.61 5.92 -5.76
C LEU A 9 -6.52 7.01 -5.85
N GLY A 10 -5.35 6.63 -6.37
CA GLY A 10 -4.19 7.52 -6.52
C GLY A 10 -2.90 6.69 -6.55
N GLY A 11 -1.81 7.23 -7.11
CA GLY A 11 -0.52 6.51 -7.12
C GLY A 11 -0.63 5.10 -7.72
N ASP A 12 -0.21 4.10 -6.95
CA ASP A 12 -0.30 2.66 -7.22
C ASP A 12 -1.51 1.97 -6.52
N GLU A 13 -2.46 2.75 -6.00
CA GLU A 13 -3.59 2.26 -5.21
C GLU A 13 -4.89 2.13 -6.02
N PHE A 14 -5.57 1.01 -5.81
CA PHE A 14 -6.82 0.64 -6.46
C PHE A 14 -7.84 0.18 -5.42
N GLY A 15 -9.11 0.52 -5.64
CA GLY A 15 -10.25 0.07 -4.85
C GLY A 15 -11.19 -0.78 -5.68
N VAL A 16 -11.68 -1.88 -5.10
CA VAL A 16 -12.69 -2.77 -5.68
C VAL A 16 -13.88 -2.85 -4.73
N LEU A 17 -15.07 -2.53 -5.22
CA LEU A 17 -16.33 -2.69 -4.49
C LEU A 17 -17.11 -3.85 -5.12
N LEU A 18 -17.40 -4.86 -4.31
CA LEU A 18 -18.21 -6.01 -4.69
C LEU A 18 -19.58 -5.90 -4.00
N GLU A 19 -20.62 -5.63 -4.78
CA GLU A 19 -21.98 -5.46 -4.24
C GLU A 19 -22.66 -6.81 -4.00
N SER A 20 -23.49 -6.90 -2.96
CA SER A 20 -24.25 -8.13 -2.64
C SER A 20 -23.37 -9.38 -2.54
N CYS A 21 -22.13 -9.21 -2.08
CA CYS A 21 -21.10 -10.24 -2.07
C CYS A 21 -20.78 -10.68 -0.64
N THR A 22 -20.78 -11.99 -0.40
CA THR A 22 -20.37 -12.56 0.89
C THR A 22 -18.85 -12.73 0.96
N THR A 23 -18.32 -12.98 2.15
CA THR A 23 -16.87 -13.05 2.38
C THR A 23 -16.15 -14.08 1.50
N VAL A 24 -16.71 -15.29 1.32
CA VAL A 24 -16.05 -16.36 0.57
C VAL A 24 -15.88 -16.01 -0.92
N PRO A 25 -16.94 -15.60 -1.65
CA PRO A 25 -16.79 -15.09 -3.01
C PRO A 25 -15.84 -13.88 -3.11
N ALA A 26 -15.89 -12.95 -2.16
CA ALA A 26 -15.00 -11.78 -2.16
C ALA A 26 -13.51 -12.20 -2.05
N VAL A 27 -13.20 -13.17 -1.20
CA VAL A 27 -11.84 -13.74 -1.08
C VAL A 27 -11.43 -14.41 -2.39
N ASN A 28 -12.31 -15.17 -3.05
CA ASN A 28 -12.01 -15.79 -4.33
C ASN A 28 -11.67 -14.76 -5.41
N VAL A 29 -12.40 -13.65 -5.47
CA VAL A 29 -12.11 -12.55 -6.39
C VAL A 29 -10.75 -11.91 -6.06
N ALA A 30 -10.45 -11.68 -4.78
CA ALA A 30 -9.17 -11.12 -4.36
C ALA A 30 -7.98 -12.02 -4.70
N GLU A 31 -8.09 -13.34 -4.44
CA GLU A 31 -7.07 -14.32 -4.81
C GLU A 31 -6.90 -14.46 -6.33
N MET A 32 -8.01 -14.38 -7.08
CA MET A 32 -7.96 -14.34 -8.54
C MET A 32 -7.18 -13.12 -9.04
N LEU A 33 -7.49 -11.91 -8.55
CA LEU A 33 -6.78 -10.69 -8.91
C LEU A 33 -5.28 -10.80 -8.59
N LEU A 34 -4.96 -11.34 -7.41
CA LEU A 34 -3.60 -11.55 -6.95
C LEU A 34 -2.82 -12.47 -7.91
N LYS A 35 -3.41 -13.61 -8.26
CA LYS A 35 -2.83 -14.56 -9.20
C LYS A 35 -2.65 -13.94 -10.59
N THR A 36 -3.69 -13.27 -11.10
CA THR A 36 -3.65 -12.65 -12.43
C THR A 36 -2.54 -11.60 -12.54
N VAL A 37 -2.37 -10.74 -11.54
CA VAL A 37 -1.29 -9.73 -11.56
C VAL A 37 0.09 -10.37 -11.36
N HIS A 38 0.19 -11.41 -10.54
CA HIS A 38 1.45 -12.13 -10.34
C HIS A 38 1.95 -12.86 -11.60
N GLU A 39 1.02 -13.40 -12.38
CA GLU A 39 1.30 -14.07 -13.66
C GLU A 39 1.58 -13.07 -14.79
N PHE A 40 1.09 -11.82 -14.66
CA PHE A 40 1.34 -10.79 -15.65
C PHE A 40 2.83 -10.44 -15.73
N ARG A 41 3.36 -10.46 -16.96
CA ARG A 41 4.74 -10.06 -17.27
C ARG A 41 4.73 -8.67 -17.86
N PHE A 42 5.07 -7.68 -17.04
CA PHE A 42 5.16 -6.31 -17.50
C PHE A 42 6.50 -6.07 -18.17
N VAL A 43 6.48 -5.81 -19.48
CA VAL A 43 7.69 -5.52 -20.26
C VAL A 43 7.81 -4.01 -20.45
N CYS A 44 8.92 -3.44 -19.99
CA CYS A 44 9.23 -2.04 -20.20
C CYS A 44 10.65 -1.93 -20.76
N LYS A 45 10.76 -1.44 -22.00
CA LYS A 45 11.97 -1.55 -22.83
C LYS A 45 12.41 -3.01 -22.93
N GLU A 46 13.64 -3.32 -22.57
CA GLU A 46 14.23 -4.66 -22.62
C GLU A 46 14.17 -5.38 -21.26
N LYS A 47 13.46 -4.82 -20.27
CA LYS A 47 13.35 -5.39 -18.92
C LYS A 47 11.96 -5.95 -18.67
N VAL A 48 11.92 -7.14 -18.07
CA VAL A 48 10.70 -7.81 -17.62
C VAL A 48 10.58 -7.62 -16.11
N PHE A 49 9.42 -7.12 -15.68
CA PHE A 49 9.08 -6.93 -14.28
C PHE A 49 7.94 -7.87 -13.89
N GLN A 50 8.09 -8.43 -12.70
CA GLN A 50 7.02 -9.17 -12.04
C GLN A 50 6.29 -8.21 -11.10
N LEU A 51 4.98 -8.12 -11.26
CA LEU A 51 4.12 -7.31 -10.41
C LEU A 51 3.56 -8.17 -9.26
N GLY A 52 3.14 -7.50 -8.19
CA GLY A 52 2.47 -8.13 -7.07
C GLY A 52 1.44 -7.19 -6.46
N LEU A 53 0.43 -7.74 -5.81
CA LEU A 53 -0.63 -6.99 -5.12
C LEU A 53 -0.63 -7.31 -3.63
N SER A 54 -0.78 -6.30 -2.79
CA SER A 54 -1.15 -6.49 -1.39
C SER A 54 -2.59 -6.00 -1.25
N ILE A 55 -3.51 -6.88 -0.87
CA ILE A 55 -4.94 -6.60 -0.88
C ILE A 55 -5.45 -6.61 0.55
N GLY A 56 -6.03 -5.49 1.00
CA GLY A 56 -6.86 -5.44 2.20
C GLY A 56 -8.32 -5.70 1.83
N LEU A 57 -8.97 -6.65 2.50
CA LEU A 57 -10.36 -7.03 2.25
C LEU A 57 -11.21 -6.75 3.49
N VAL A 58 -12.29 -5.98 3.31
CA VAL A 58 -13.29 -5.70 4.34
C VAL A 58 -14.64 -6.11 3.83
N THR A 59 -15.38 -6.85 4.64
CA THR A 59 -16.82 -7.09 4.43
C THR A 59 -17.60 -6.24 5.41
N PHE A 60 -18.61 -5.54 4.92
CA PHE A 60 -19.48 -4.68 5.71
C PHE A 60 -20.94 -4.88 5.29
N SER A 61 -21.87 -4.46 6.14
CA SER A 61 -23.32 -4.54 5.91
C SER A 61 -23.97 -3.22 6.33
N ASP A 62 -25.14 -2.91 5.78
CA ASP A 62 -25.81 -1.65 6.05
C ASP A 62 -25.98 -1.36 7.56
N GLY A 63 -25.48 -0.19 7.97
CA GLY A 63 -25.87 0.48 9.22
C GLY A 63 -24.91 0.39 10.41
N LYS A 64 -23.72 -0.24 10.30
CA LYS A 64 -22.76 -0.33 11.42
C LYS A 64 -21.53 0.56 11.26
N GLU A 65 -20.98 0.65 10.06
CA GLU A 65 -19.75 1.38 9.79
C GLU A 65 -19.99 2.61 8.89
N THR A 66 -19.29 3.70 9.15
CA THR A 66 -19.27 4.83 8.21
C THR A 66 -18.35 4.52 7.03
N LEU A 67 -18.49 5.26 5.91
CA LEU A 67 -17.55 5.17 4.79
C LEU A 67 -16.09 5.35 5.24
N ALA A 68 -15.86 6.30 6.15
CA ALA A 68 -14.52 6.57 6.68
C ALA A 68 -13.97 5.39 7.48
N ASP A 69 -14.82 4.64 8.19
CA ASP A 69 -14.40 3.45 8.92
C ASP A 69 -14.06 2.31 7.96
N ILE A 70 -14.90 2.06 6.94
CA ILE A 70 -14.67 1.02 5.94
C ILE A 70 -13.33 1.25 5.22
N LEU A 71 -13.06 2.48 4.79
CA LEU A 71 -11.80 2.83 4.13
C LEU A 71 -10.60 2.65 5.07
N ARG A 72 -10.72 3.06 6.33
CA ARG A 72 -9.67 2.88 7.35
C ARG A 72 -9.37 1.41 7.61
N MET A 73 -10.41 0.56 7.68
CA MET A 73 -10.28 -0.88 7.86
C MET A 73 -9.59 -1.54 6.66
N ALA A 74 -9.96 -1.13 5.44
CA ALA A 74 -9.38 -1.67 4.21
C ALA A 74 -7.90 -1.29 4.08
N ASP A 75 -7.56 -0.04 4.39
CA ASP A 75 -6.18 0.43 4.41
C ASP A 75 -5.34 -0.29 5.49
N ALA A 76 -5.87 -0.44 6.70
CA ALA A 76 -5.20 -1.19 7.77
C ALA A 76 -4.91 -2.64 7.39
N ALA A 77 -5.88 -3.33 6.77
CA ALA A 77 -5.69 -4.69 6.27
C ALA A 77 -4.66 -4.72 5.13
N CYS A 78 -4.67 -3.75 4.22
CA CYS A 78 -3.69 -3.63 3.14
C CYS A 78 -2.27 -3.40 3.69
N TYR A 79 -2.13 -2.56 4.71
CA TYR A 79 -0.86 -2.37 5.42
C TYR A 79 -0.35 -3.68 6.01
N LEU A 80 -1.20 -4.43 6.71
CA LEU A 80 -0.81 -5.72 7.28
C LEU A 80 -0.45 -6.75 6.21
N ALA A 81 -1.12 -6.72 5.05
CA ALA A 81 -0.70 -7.52 3.90
C ALA A 81 0.72 -7.16 3.42
N LYS A 82 1.05 -5.85 3.39
CA LYS A 82 2.40 -5.36 3.05
C LYS A 82 3.44 -5.79 4.10
N ASP A 83 3.12 -5.67 5.39
CA ASP A 83 4.02 -5.99 6.51
C ASP A 83 4.29 -7.49 6.63
N LYS A 84 3.27 -8.34 6.47
CA LYS A 84 3.41 -9.80 6.54
C LYS A 84 4.11 -10.44 5.33
N GLY A 85 4.66 -9.65 4.41
CA GLY A 85 5.48 -10.14 3.30
C GLY A 85 4.96 -9.84 1.89
N ARG A 86 3.96 -8.96 1.75
CA ARG A 86 3.34 -8.57 0.47
C ARG A 86 2.73 -9.77 -0.29
N ASN A 87 2.25 -9.52 -1.50
CA ASN A 87 1.70 -10.50 -2.43
C ASN A 87 0.70 -11.46 -1.77
N ARG A 88 -0.23 -10.90 -0.97
CA ARG A 88 -1.27 -11.64 -0.26
C ARG A 88 -2.55 -10.84 -0.09
N VAL A 89 -3.63 -11.56 0.21
CA VAL A 89 -4.88 -11.01 0.73
C VAL A 89 -4.82 -11.02 2.26
N GLN A 90 -5.21 -9.91 2.89
CA GLN A 90 -5.46 -9.82 4.33
C GLN A 90 -6.92 -9.42 4.52
N ILE A 91 -7.68 -10.30 5.16
CA ILE A 91 -9.05 -9.98 5.60
C ILE A 91 -8.93 -9.18 6.89
N TYR A 92 -9.64 -8.06 6.98
CA TYR A 92 -9.70 -7.29 8.20
C TYR A 92 -10.42 -8.06 9.31
N THR A 93 -9.81 -8.09 10.48
CA THR A 93 -10.42 -8.58 11.73
C THR A 93 -10.37 -7.49 12.80
N ALA A 94 -11.24 -7.56 13.81
CA ALA A 94 -11.23 -6.59 14.91
C ALA A 94 -9.92 -6.59 15.70
N GLU A 95 -9.20 -7.71 15.72
CA GLU A 95 -7.87 -7.85 16.33
C GLU A 95 -6.80 -7.05 15.57
N ASP A 96 -6.93 -6.95 14.25
CA ASP A 96 -6.01 -6.19 13.39
C ASP A 96 -6.01 -4.70 13.75
N ALA A 97 -7.15 -4.13 14.16
CA ALA A 97 -7.27 -2.74 14.60
C ALA A 97 -6.25 -2.36 15.69
N GLY A 98 -6.04 -3.28 16.64
CA GLY A 98 -5.09 -3.09 17.74
C GLY A 98 -3.63 -3.25 17.31
N LEU A 99 -3.36 -3.99 16.24
CA LEU A 99 -2.01 -4.25 15.73
C LEU A 99 -1.49 -3.09 14.89
N THR A 100 -2.30 -2.53 13.99
CA THR A 100 -1.92 -1.39 13.14
C THR A 100 -1.73 -0.11 13.96
N GLN A 101 -2.62 0.14 14.93
CA GLN A 101 -2.53 1.31 15.80
C GLN A 101 -1.27 1.31 16.69
N ARG A 102 -0.74 0.13 17.01
CA ARG A 102 0.48 -0.03 17.84
C ARG A 102 1.77 -0.03 17.02
N SER A 103 1.72 -0.46 15.76
CA SER A 103 2.95 -0.83 15.02
C SER A 103 3.40 0.22 13.98
N GLY A 104 2.47 1.02 13.45
CA GLY A 104 2.78 2.02 12.43
C GLY A 104 3.42 3.28 13.00
N GLU A 105 2.65 4.13 13.67
CA GLU A 105 3.12 5.49 14.01
C GLU A 105 3.98 5.54 15.28
N MET A 106 3.58 4.83 16.34
CA MET A 106 4.30 4.86 17.63
C MET A 106 5.70 4.22 17.56
N GLY A 107 5.89 3.20 16.71
CA GLY A 107 7.19 2.56 16.51
C GLY A 107 8.20 3.46 15.79
N TRP A 108 7.74 4.31 14.87
CA TRP A 108 8.60 5.24 14.13
C TRP A 108 9.06 6.43 14.96
N VAL A 109 8.20 6.97 15.84
CA VAL A 109 8.58 8.08 16.74
C VAL A 109 9.78 7.69 17.60
N GLY A 110 9.72 6.53 18.27
CA GLY A 110 10.83 6.05 19.09
C GLY A 110 12.08 5.71 18.28
N ARG A 111 11.92 5.16 17.07
CA ARG A 111 13.07 4.88 16.17
C ARG A 111 13.78 6.15 15.70
N ILE A 112 13.03 7.18 15.35
CA ILE A 112 13.57 8.47 14.89
C ILE A 112 14.27 9.19 16.04
N GLN A 113 13.63 9.27 17.22
CA GLN A 113 14.25 9.86 18.42
C GLN A 113 15.56 9.17 18.76
N LYS A 114 15.57 7.83 18.82
CA LYS A 114 16.79 7.06 19.06
C LYS A 114 17.86 7.27 17.98
N ALA A 115 17.46 7.36 16.70
CA ALA A 115 18.41 7.64 15.62
C ALA A 115 19.05 9.02 15.73
N LEU A 116 18.32 10.00 16.27
CA LEU A 116 18.83 11.34 16.53
C LEU A 116 19.77 11.36 17.75
N GLU A 117 19.38 10.73 18.85
CA GLU A 117 20.20 10.63 20.07
C GLU A 117 21.52 9.87 19.86
N GLU A 118 21.54 8.89 18.97
CA GLU A 118 22.70 8.04 18.67
C GLU A 118 23.50 8.52 17.44
N ASP A 119 23.29 9.75 16.94
CA ASP A 119 23.98 10.32 15.77
C ASP A 119 23.97 9.42 14.52
N ARG A 120 22.86 8.70 14.29
CA ARG A 120 22.73 7.72 13.18
C ARG A 120 22.22 8.32 11.87
N PHE A 121 22.00 9.64 11.82
CA PHE A 121 21.68 10.34 10.58
C PHE A 121 22.96 10.74 9.84
N VAL A 122 22.93 10.62 8.51
CA VAL A 122 24.03 11.04 7.63
C VAL A 122 23.50 11.99 6.57
N LEU A 123 24.31 12.98 6.20
CA LEU A 123 23.98 13.90 5.12
C LEU A 123 24.48 13.33 3.79
N TYR A 124 23.56 13.19 2.84
CA TYR A 124 23.88 12.93 1.44
C TYR A 124 23.69 14.22 0.63
N SER A 125 24.54 14.44 -0.37
CA SER A 125 24.40 15.56 -1.31
C SER A 125 24.46 15.05 -2.74
N GLN A 126 23.55 15.53 -3.59
CA GLN A 126 23.57 15.28 -5.03
C GLN A 126 23.71 16.62 -5.76
N LYS A 127 24.82 16.82 -6.47
CA LYS A 127 25.06 18.05 -7.24
C LYS A 127 24.04 18.17 -8.38
N ILE A 128 23.44 19.35 -8.53
CA ILE A 128 22.56 19.70 -9.65
C ILE A 128 23.32 20.70 -10.52
N LEU A 129 23.62 20.32 -11.75
CA LEU A 129 24.36 21.15 -12.70
C LEU A 129 23.40 21.80 -13.71
N ARG A 130 23.78 22.97 -14.22
CA ARG A 130 23.07 23.59 -15.33
C ARG A 130 23.39 22.84 -16.62
N LEU A 131 22.37 22.56 -17.42
CA LEU A 131 22.54 21.86 -18.71
C LEU A 131 23.23 22.72 -19.78
N ASN A 132 23.25 24.05 -19.61
CA ASN A 132 23.71 25.01 -20.62
C ASN A 132 24.95 25.83 -20.20
N SER A 133 25.65 25.49 -19.12
CA SER A 133 26.85 26.24 -18.73
C SER A 133 28.08 25.73 -19.47
N ILE A 134 28.65 26.58 -20.32
CA ILE A 134 30.03 26.47 -20.82
C ILE A 134 31.05 27.01 -19.78
N GLU A 135 30.63 27.36 -18.56
CA GLU A 135 31.54 27.84 -17.52
C GLU A 135 31.48 27.02 -16.22
N ASP A 136 32.67 26.61 -15.77
CA ASP A 136 32.97 25.96 -14.50
C ASP A 136 32.77 26.94 -13.34
N GLY A 137 31.59 26.90 -12.73
CA GLY A 137 31.32 27.56 -11.45
C GLY A 137 30.32 26.74 -10.64
N ASP A 138 30.79 26.10 -9.57
CA ASP A 138 29.92 25.45 -8.58
C ASP A 138 29.04 26.55 -7.93
N HIS A 139 27.74 26.55 -8.22
CA HIS A 139 26.76 27.34 -7.48
C HIS A 139 26.30 26.53 -6.27
N TYR A 140 26.67 26.99 -5.07
CA TYR A 140 26.22 26.44 -3.78
C TYR A 140 24.77 26.82 -3.48
#